data_AF-A0A2V9CWP8-F1
#
_entry.id   AF-A0A2V9CWP8-F1
#
_cell.length_a   1.000
_cell.length_b   1.000
_cell.length_c   1.000
_cell.angle_alpha   90.00
_cell.angle_beta   90.00
_cell.angle_gamma   90.00
#
_symmetry.space_group_name_H-M   'P 1'
#
loop_
_entity.id
_entity.type
_entity.pdbx_description
1 polymer ?
#
loop_
_entity_poly.entity_id
_entity_poly.type
_entity_poly.pdbx_seq_one_letter_code
_entity_poly.pdbx_strand_id
1 'polypeptide(L)'
;MSENRELAALLSRVERLEKENRRLKRGALAFLLLIASVGLMAQTRQTPPTSSQRQKGRAPAPAPGGPTAVEAQGFILKDSNGHVRAELGLTGSAPSLKFKDEDGSALVTLALNSDAPGGPLLLLSDPQHHASVALSVLEHAGPQLSLTGERADIQVHMAVAPDGTTLELSDKDGFTTSIGNGVVPKNGQAKQTTAASIVLYGKQRRVLWSVP
;
A
#
# COMPACT_ATOMS: atom_id res chain seq x y z
N MET A 1 -25.78 4.91 -42.91
CA MET A 1 -25.66 3.55 -42.32
C MET A 1 -24.24 2.96 -42.42
N SER A 2 -23.43 3.36 -43.40
CA SER A 2 -22.00 2.97 -43.52
C SER A 2 -21.10 3.58 -42.43
N GLU A 3 -21.23 4.87 -42.15
CA GLU A 3 -20.38 5.58 -41.16
C GLU A 3 -20.46 4.99 -39.74
N ASN A 4 -21.63 4.60 -39.27
CA ASN A 4 -21.78 3.97 -37.95
C ASN A 4 -21.10 2.59 -37.86
N ARG A 5 -20.96 1.86 -38.97
CA ARG A 5 -20.22 0.59 -39.01
C ARG A 5 -18.71 0.82 -39.00
N GLU A 6 -18.24 1.85 -39.68
CA GLU A 6 -16.83 2.25 -39.67
C GLU A 6 -16.40 2.76 -38.29
N LEU A 7 -17.24 3.56 -37.62
CA LEU A 7 -16.97 4.04 -36.26
C LEU A 7 -16.91 2.87 -35.25
N ALA A 8 -17.84 1.92 -35.34
CA ALA A 8 -17.83 0.72 -34.48
C ALA A 8 -16.58 -0.15 -34.72
N ALA A 9 -16.15 -0.30 -35.98
CA ALA A 9 -14.93 -1.01 -36.33
C ALA A 9 -13.68 -0.30 -35.77
N LEU A 10 -13.62 1.03 -35.85
CA LEU A 10 -12.52 1.82 -35.29
C LEU A 10 -12.44 1.74 -33.76
N LEU A 11 -13.57 1.83 -33.06
CA LEU A 11 -13.61 1.71 -31.59
C LEU A 11 -13.13 0.34 -31.11
N SER A 12 -13.58 -0.74 -31.76
CA SER A 12 -13.13 -2.10 -31.42
C SER A 12 -11.62 -2.28 -31.64
N ARG A 13 -11.06 -1.62 -32.66
CA ARG A 13 -9.63 -1.63 -32.96
C ARG A 13 -8.84 -0.81 -31.93
N VAL A 14 -9.36 0.34 -31.49
CA VAL A 14 -8.74 1.16 -30.44
C VAL A 14 -8.71 0.41 -29.11
N GLU A 15 -9.82 -0.21 -28.70
CA GLU A 15 -9.87 -0.98 -27.44
C GLU A 15 -8.87 -2.15 -27.44
N ARG A 16 -8.73 -2.82 -28.58
CA ARG A 16 -7.73 -3.87 -28.75
C ARG A 16 -6.30 -3.33 -28.66
N LEU A 17 -6.03 -2.20 -29.34
CA LEU A 17 -4.74 -1.54 -29.30
C LEU A 17 -4.39 -1.04 -27.89
N GLU A 18 -5.34 -0.55 -27.12
CA GLU A 18 -5.12 -0.11 -25.73
C GLU A 18 -4.76 -1.26 -24.80
N LYS A 19 -5.46 -2.41 -24.92
CA LYS A 19 -5.15 -3.61 -24.14
C LYS A 19 -3.76 -4.16 -24.45
N GLU A 20 -3.38 -4.21 -25.73
CA GLU A 20 -2.06 -4.64 -26.16
C GLU A 20 -0.98 -3.64 -25.73
N ASN A 21 -1.22 -2.34 -25.87
CA ASN A 21 -0.31 -1.28 -25.40
C ASN A 21 -0.10 -1.36 -23.88
N ARG A 22 -1.14 -1.64 -23.08
CA ARG A 22 -1.00 -1.82 -21.63
C ARG A 22 -0.13 -3.03 -21.27
N ARG A 23 -0.20 -4.12 -22.04
CA ARG A 23 0.67 -5.30 -21.85
C ARG A 23 2.11 -5.00 -22.26
N LEU A 24 2.30 -4.32 -23.40
CA LEU A 24 3.63 -3.89 -23.87
C LEU A 24 4.30 -2.93 -22.87
N LYS A 25 3.57 -1.95 -22.33
CA LYS A 25 4.09 -1.03 -21.30
C LYS A 25 4.50 -1.76 -20.02
N ARG A 26 3.69 -2.74 -19.57
CA ARG A 26 4.03 -3.57 -18.40
C ARG A 26 5.27 -4.45 -18.66
N GLY A 27 5.37 -5.02 -19.86
CA GLY A 27 6.54 -5.80 -20.28
C GLY A 27 7.81 -4.96 -20.38
N ALA A 28 7.72 -3.77 -20.96
CA ALA A 28 8.83 -2.83 -21.06
C ALA A 28 9.32 -2.36 -19.69
N LEU A 29 8.40 -2.09 -18.75
CA LEU A 29 8.76 -1.75 -17.36
C LEU A 29 9.48 -2.91 -16.66
N ALA A 30 8.97 -4.14 -16.79
CA ALA A 30 9.62 -5.32 -16.21
C ALA A 30 11.02 -5.54 -16.81
N PHE A 31 11.17 -5.36 -18.12
CA PHE A 31 12.46 -5.48 -18.82
C PHE A 31 13.46 -4.40 -18.38
N LEU A 32 13.02 -3.15 -18.22
CA LEU A 32 13.86 -2.06 -17.70
C LEU A 32 14.34 -2.33 -16.28
N LEU A 33 13.47 -2.85 -15.40
CA LEU A 33 13.85 -3.24 -14.04
C LEU A 33 14.89 -4.39 -14.05
N LEU A 34 14.76 -5.32 -14.99
CA LEU A 34 15.71 -6.42 -15.17
C LEU A 34 17.07 -5.91 -15.68
N ILE A 35 17.10 -4.97 -16.62
CA ILE A 35 18.34 -4.33 -17.08
C ILE A 35 18.99 -3.50 -15.97
N ALA A 36 18.20 -2.72 -15.22
CA ALA A 36 18.71 -1.89 -14.13
C ALA A 36 19.36 -2.75 -13.03
N SER A 37 18.75 -3.88 -12.69
CA SER A 37 19.31 -4.82 -11.70
C SER A 37 20.60 -5.49 -12.20
N VAL A 38 20.69 -5.86 -13.48
CA VAL A 38 21.95 -6.37 -14.07
C VAL A 38 23.03 -5.29 -14.17
N GLY A 39 22.66 -4.05 -14.53
CA GLY A 39 23.56 -2.91 -14.62
C GLY A 39 24.17 -2.53 -13.26
N LEU A 40 23.39 -2.61 -12.19
CA LEU A 40 23.86 -2.43 -10.81
C LEU A 40 24.86 -3.53 -10.39
N MET A 41 24.71 -4.76 -10.90
CA MET A 41 25.71 -5.82 -10.68
C MET A 41 26.98 -5.62 -11.52
N ALA A 42 26.87 -5.01 -12.70
CA ALA A 42 27.99 -4.80 -13.63
C ALA A 42 28.92 -3.61 -13.27
N GLN A 43 28.43 -2.61 -12.53
CA GLN A 43 29.23 -1.43 -12.15
C GLN A 43 30.24 -1.68 -11.00
N THR A 44 30.37 -2.92 -10.51
CA THR A 44 31.30 -3.27 -9.43
C THR A 44 32.72 -3.62 -9.89
N ARG A 45 33.08 -3.38 -11.17
CA ARG A 45 34.41 -3.72 -11.70
C ARG A 45 35.03 -2.59 -12.51
N GLN A 46 35.99 -1.87 -11.90
CA GLN A 46 37.17 -1.16 -12.47
C GLN A 46 37.69 -0.18 -11.40
N THR A 47 38.97 0.03 -11.07
CA THR A 47 40.27 -0.67 -11.18
C THR A 47 41.23 0.14 -10.27
N PRO A 48 42.24 -0.44 -9.59
CA PRO A 48 43.18 0.30 -8.75
C PRO A 48 44.47 0.70 -9.49
N PRO A 49 45.21 1.72 -9.01
CA PRO A 49 46.67 1.68 -9.00
C PRO A 49 47.14 1.74 -7.53
N THR A 50 48.09 0.95 -7.06
CA THR A 50 49.52 1.17 -7.29
C THR A 50 50.32 0.06 -6.60
N SER A 51 51.52 -0.19 -7.14
CA SER A 51 52.71 -0.83 -6.54
C SER A 51 52.69 -2.32 -6.22
N SER A 52 53.29 -3.04 -7.17
CA SER A 52 54.23 -4.14 -7.01
C SER A 52 54.88 -4.27 -5.63
N GLN A 53 54.51 -5.30 -4.87
CA GLN A 53 55.49 -6.07 -4.09
C GLN A 53 55.09 -7.54 -4.07
N ARG A 54 56.00 -8.34 -4.65
CA ARG A 54 55.94 -9.78 -4.79
C ARG A 54 56.15 -10.40 -3.42
N GLN A 55 55.11 -10.93 -2.77
CA GLN A 55 55.27 -11.80 -1.60
C GLN A 55 54.66 -13.18 -1.85
N LYS A 56 55.56 -14.15 -1.73
CA LYS A 56 55.42 -15.58 -2.00
C LYS A 56 54.66 -16.22 -0.84
N GLY A 57 53.58 -16.95 -1.13
CA GLY A 57 53.05 -18.03 -0.31
C GLY A 57 52.36 -17.67 1.01
N ARG A 58 51.09 -17.27 0.95
CA ARG A 58 50.05 -17.59 1.96
C ARG A 58 48.71 -17.58 1.24
N ALA A 59 47.84 -18.57 1.52
CA ALA A 59 46.47 -18.57 1.02
C ALA A 59 45.83 -17.19 1.29
N PRO A 60 45.03 -16.62 0.35
CA PRO A 60 44.42 -15.33 0.59
C PRO A 60 43.55 -15.45 1.84
N ALA A 61 43.84 -14.63 2.85
CA ALA A 61 42.87 -14.39 3.91
C ALA A 61 41.54 -13.96 3.25
N PRO A 62 40.38 -14.36 3.77
CA PRO A 62 39.10 -13.87 3.28
C PRO A 62 39.18 -12.34 3.20
N ALA A 63 38.89 -11.77 2.04
CA ALA A 63 38.81 -10.32 1.91
C ALA A 63 37.88 -9.79 3.00
N PRO A 64 38.23 -8.70 3.71
CA PRO A 64 37.30 -8.08 4.65
C PRO A 64 36.00 -7.85 3.89
N GLY A 65 34.91 -8.44 4.37
CA GLY A 65 33.60 -8.24 3.77
C GLY A 65 33.38 -6.74 3.62
N GLY A 66 33.01 -6.29 2.44
CA GLY A 66 32.64 -4.89 2.22
C GLY A 66 31.59 -4.44 3.25
N PRO A 67 31.38 -3.13 3.42
CA PRO A 67 30.42 -2.63 4.40
C PRO A 67 29.06 -3.33 4.22
N THR A 68 28.60 -3.99 5.27
CA THR A 68 27.35 -4.76 5.29
C THR A 68 26.14 -3.91 5.71
N ALA A 69 26.40 -2.67 6.15
CA ALA A 69 25.39 -1.72 6.63
C ALA A 69 25.74 -0.29 6.21
N VAL A 70 24.71 0.51 5.97
CA VAL A 70 24.80 1.97 5.78
C VAL A 70 24.01 2.63 6.90
N GLU A 71 24.68 3.41 7.74
CA GLU A 71 24.04 4.20 8.79
C GLU A 71 23.71 5.60 8.25
N ALA A 72 22.44 5.98 8.33
CA ALA A 72 21.96 7.28 7.89
C ALA A 72 20.75 7.70 8.71
N GLN A 73 20.53 9.02 8.83
CA GLN A 73 19.30 9.56 9.43
C GLN A 73 18.12 9.50 8.46
N GLY A 74 18.38 9.40 7.17
CA GLY A 74 17.36 9.21 6.15
C GLY A 74 17.94 9.09 4.75
N PHE A 75 17.10 8.64 3.82
CA PHE A 75 17.38 8.52 2.40
C PHE A 75 16.31 9.29 1.63
N ILE A 76 16.76 10.22 0.78
CA ILE A 76 15.89 11.08 -0.02
C ILE A 76 16.11 10.77 -1.50
N LEU A 77 15.08 10.29 -2.17
CA LEU A 77 15.06 10.15 -3.61
C LEU A 77 14.52 11.44 -4.23
N LYS A 78 15.30 12.07 -5.10
CA LYS A 78 14.88 13.25 -5.89
C LYS A 78 14.73 12.89 -7.36
N ASP A 79 13.80 13.53 -8.05
CA ASP A 79 13.72 13.50 -9.52
C ASP A 79 14.76 14.43 -10.16
N SER A 80 14.80 14.47 -11.50
CA SER A 80 15.72 15.33 -12.26
C SER A 80 15.50 16.83 -12.05
N ASN A 81 14.32 17.22 -11.56
CA ASN A 81 13.95 18.59 -11.27
C ASN A 81 14.26 18.95 -9.81
N GLY A 82 14.74 17.99 -9.01
CA GLY A 82 15.07 18.17 -7.60
C GLY A 82 13.92 17.91 -6.62
N HIS A 83 12.75 17.51 -7.09
CA HIS A 83 11.60 17.22 -6.21
C HIS A 83 11.79 15.89 -5.50
N VAL A 84 11.42 15.84 -4.21
CA VAL A 84 11.50 14.62 -3.41
C VAL A 84 10.36 13.67 -3.80
N ARG A 85 10.70 12.47 -4.27
CA ARG A 85 9.77 11.42 -4.70
C ARG A 85 9.65 10.26 -3.75
N ALA A 86 10.68 10.02 -2.95
CA ALA A 86 10.60 9.07 -1.86
C ALA A 86 11.48 9.48 -0.69
N GLU A 87 11.09 9.06 0.50
CA GLU A 87 11.79 9.35 1.74
C GLU A 87 11.71 8.13 2.65
N LEU A 88 12.88 7.60 3.04
CA LEU A 88 13.02 6.63 4.11
C LEU A 88 13.67 7.35 5.30
N GLY A 89 13.02 7.37 6.45
CA GLY A 89 13.51 8.07 7.63
C GLY A 89 12.58 7.92 8.82
N LEU A 90 12.65 8.86 9.76
CA LEU A 90 11.78 8.90 10.92
C LEU A 90 10.67 9.95 10.71
N THR A 91 9.42 9.56 10.96
CA THR A 91 8.32 10.51 11.21
C THR A 91 8.14 10.58 12.73
N GLY A 92 8.55 11.70 13.33
CA GLY A 92 8.71 11.77 14.79
C GLY A 92 9.81 10.81 15.25
N SER A 93 9.48 9.86 16.13
CA SER A 93 10.38 8.80 16.57
C SER A 93 10.21 7.48 15.81
N ALA A 94 9.23 7.40 14.90
CA ALA A 94 8.85 6.14 14.27
C ALA A 94 9.38 6.03 12.82
N PRO A 95 9.88 4.85 12.41
CA PRO A 95 10.36 4.65 11.05
C PRO A 95 9.21 4.73 10.04
N SER A 96 9.49 5.36 8.89
CA SER A 96 8.55 5.54 7.80
C SER A 96 9.24 5.53 6.43
N LEU A 97 8.57 4.94 5.44
CA LEU A 97 8.87 5.04 4.02
C LEU A 97 7.67 5.68 3.31
N LYS A 98 7.92 6.78 2.61
CA LYS A 98 6.89 7.54 1.88
C LYS A 98 7.22 7.61 0.40
N PHE A 99 6.23 7.44 -0.47
CA PHE A 99 6.30 7.78 -1.89
C PHE A 99 5.40 8.97 -2.15
N LYS A 100 5.96 9.98 -2.81
CA LYS A 100 5.34 11.30 -3.00
C LYS A 100 4.98 11.55 -4.47
N ASP A 101 3.89 12.28 -4.69
CA ASP A 101 3.48 12.74 -6.02
C ASP A 101 4.28 13.98 -6.48
N GLU A 102 3.81 14.66 -7.53
CA GLU A 102 4.46 15.86 -8.10
C GLU A 102 4.39 17.09 -7.19
N ASP A 103 3.35 17.17 -6.38
CA ASP A 103 3.15 18.25 -5.42
C ASP A 103 3.87 17.98 -4.08
N GLY A 104 4.49 16.80 -3.95
CA GLY A 104 5.19 16.36 -2.75
C GLY A 104 4.27 15.71 -1.71
N SER A 105 3.02 15.43 -2.07
CA SER A 105 2.05 14.74 -1.22
C SER A 105 2.35 13.24 -1.14
N ALA A 106 2.36 12.67 0.06
CA ALA A 106 2.68 11.27 0.28
C ALA A 106 1.48 10.36 -0.01
N LEU A 107 1.48 9.70 -1.18
CA LEU A 107 0.36 8.83 -1.60
C LEU A 107 0.50 7.39 -1.12
N VAL A 108 1.72 6.97 -0.82
CA VAL A 108 1.99 5.66 -0.21
C VAL A 108 2.85 5.88 1.02
N THR A 109 2.38 5.37 2.17
CA THR A 109 3.13 5.42 3.43
C THR A 109 3.19 4.03 4.04
N LEU A 110 4.40 3.55 4.31
CA LEU A 110 4.66 2.41 5.17
C LEU A 110 5.31 2.93 6.45
N ALA A 111 4.68 2.78 7.60
CA ALA A 111 5.17 3.34 8.85
C ALA A 111 4.85 2.47 10.05
N LEU A 112 5.54 2.72 11.16
CA LEU A 112 5.04 2.38 12.47
C LEU A 112 4.25 3.58 13.00
N ASN A 113 2.97 3.40 13.30
CA ASN A 113 2.18 4.37 14.03
C ASN A 113 2.62 4.33 15.50
N SER A 114 3.13 5.46 16.00
CA SER A 114 3.51 5.64 17.40
C SER A 114 2.36 6.19 18.26
N ASP A 115 1.27 6.66 17.66
CA ASP A 115 0.10 7.15 18.40
C ASP A 115 -0.77 5.97 18.85
N ALA A 116 -1.36 6.05 20.04
CA ALA A 116 -2.20 4.98 20.57
C ALA A 116 -3.59 4.96 19.90
N PRO A 117 -4.07 3.79 19.39
CA PRO A 117 -3.38 2.50 19.37
C PRO A 117 -2.27 2.45 18.30
N GLY A 118 -1.06 2.10 18.74
CA GLY A 118 0.12 2.05 17.86
C GLY A 118 0.15 0.79 17.00
N GLY A 119 1.07 0.76 16.04
CA GLY A 119 1.36 -0.45 15.25
C GLY A 119 1.70 -0.19 13.78
N PRO A 120 2.09 -1.23 13.02
CA PRO A 120 2.44 -1.08 11.62
C PRO A 120 1.24 -0.66 10.77
N LEU A 121 1.49 0.23 9.81
CA LEU A 121 0.52 0.77 8.87
C LEU A 121 1.11 0.81 7.46
N LEU A 122 0.33 0.33 6.49
CA LEU A 122 0.47 0.66 5.08
C LEU A 122 -0.76 1.44 4.64
N LEU A 123 -0.56 2.67 4.15
CA LEU A 123 -1.59 3.56 3.65
C LEU A 123 -1.33 3.86 2.17
N LEU A 124 -2.37 3.72 1.36
CA LEU A 124 -2.45 4.22 -0.01
C LEU A 124 -3.57 5.26 -0.05
N SER A 125 -3.35 6.41 -0.67
CA SER A 125 -4.37 7.46 -0.79
C SER A 125 -4.35 8.13 -2.15
N ASP A 126 -5.46 8.77 -2.53
CA ASP A 126 -5.48 9.71 -3.65
C ASP A 126 -4.72 11.01 -3.29
N PRO A 127 -4.42 11.88 -4.27
CA PRO A 127 -3.69 13.13 -4.02
C PRO A 127 -4.38 14.11 -3.07
N GLN A 128 -5.69 13.98 -2.90
CA GLN A 128 -6.49 14.81 -1.99
C GLN A 128 -6.64 14.18 -0.59
N HIS A 129 -6.14 12.96 -0.39
CA HIS A 129 -6.37 12.10 0.77
C HIS A 129 -7.84 11.84 1.11
N HIS A 130 -8.72 11.90 0.10
CA HIS A 130 -10.15 11.64 0.28
C HIS A 130 -10.43 10.14 0.25
N ALA A 131 -9.94 9.43 -0.77
CA ALA A 131 -10.01 7.99 -0.86
C ALA A 131 -8.73 7.33 -0.36
N SER A 132 -8.86 6.18 0.32
CA SER A 132 -7.71 5.44 0.84
C SER A 132 -7.92 3.93 0.99
N VAL A 133 -6.80 3.21 1.00
CA VAL A 133 -6.70 1.82 1.44
C VAL A 133 -5.69 1.76 2.57
N ALA A 134 -6.09 1.23 3.72
CA ALA A 134 -5.22 1.07 4.89
C ALA A 134 -5.15 -0.41 5.30
N LEU A 135 -3.93 -0.88 5.54
CA LEU A 135 -3.63 -2.16 6.16
C LEU A 135 -2.88 -1.87 7.45
N SER A 136 -3.41 -2.30 8.59
CA SER A 136 -2.78 -2.06 9.89
C SER A 136 -2.85 -3.26 10.81
N VAL A 137 -1.96 -3.30 11.80
CA VAL A 137 -2.11 -4.15 12.97
C VAL A 137 -2.06 -3.23 14.17
N LEU A 138 -3.18 -3.05 14.84
CA LEU A 138 -3.28 -2.15 15.98
C LEU A 138 -3.04 -2.91 17.28
N GLU A 139 -2.29 -2.30 18.19
CA GLU A 139 -2.10 -2.80 19.54
C GLU A 139 -3.47 -3.02 20.22
N HIS A 140 -3.66 -4.19 20.82
CA HIS A 140 -4.92 -4.66 21.45
C HIS A 140 -6.15 -4.77 20.53
N ALA A 141 -6.13 -4.26 19.30
CA ALA A 141 -7.26 -4.33 18.37
C ALA A 141 -7.06 -5.35 17.24
N GLY A 142 -5.81 -5.75 16.97
CA GLY A 142 -5.48 -6.77 15.98
C GLY A 142 -5.38 -6.23 14.54
N PRO A 143 -5.30 -7.13 13.54
CA PRO A 143 -5.20 -6.78 12.12
C PRO A 143 -6.48 -6.15 11.56
N GLN A 144 -6.32 -5.14 10.71
CA GLN A 144 -7.41 -4.42 10.05
C GLN A 144 -7.10 -4.12 8.57
N LEU A 145 -8.15 -4.11 7.75
CA LEU A 145 -8.15 -3.61 6.38
C LEU A 145 -9.33 -2.65 6.19
N SER A 146 -9.02 -1.42 5.82
CA SER A 146 -10.00 -0.38 5.53
C SER A 146 -9.90 0.10 4.09
N LEU A 147 -11.04 0.25 3.43
CA LEU A 147 -11.19 0.96 2.17
C LEU A 147 -12.14 2.13 2.43
N THR A 148 -11.66 3.35 2.22
CA THR A 148 -12.44 4.58 2.39
C THR A 148 -12.61 5.22 1.02
N GLY A 149 -13.86 5.50 0.63
CA GLY A 149 -14.17 6.24 -0.58
C GLY A 149 -13.89 7.73 -0.42
N GLU A 150 -14.13 8.52 -1.46
CA GLU A 150 -13.91 9.98 -1.44
C GLU A 150 -14.65 10.68 -0.29
N ARG A 151 -15.79 10.12 0.12
CA ARG A 151 -16.46 10.51 1.37
C ARG A 151 -16.16 9.47 2.45
N ALA A 152 -15.77 9.95 3.63
CA ALA A 152 -15.41 9.12 4.77
C ALA A 152 -16.56 8.20 5.27
N ASP A 153 -17.81 8.52 4.95
CA ASP A 153 -18.97 7.69 5.30
C ASP A 153 -19.21 6.51 4.34
N ILE A 154 -18.53 6.49 3.19
CA ILE A 154 -18.52 5.37 2.25
C ILE A 154 -17.28 4.54 2.53
N GLN A 155 -17.43 3.42 3.24
CA GLN A 155 -16.28 2.61 3.62
C GLN A 155 -16.59 1.11 3.70
N VAL A 156 -15.54 0.31 3.55
CA VAL A 156 -15.50 -1.09 3.91
C VAL A 156 -14.42 -1.27 4.97
N HIS A 157 -14.74 -1.90 6.08
CA HIS A 157 -13.82 -2.17 7.17
C HIS A 157 -13.85 -3.66 7.53
N MET A 158 -12.69 -4.27 7.66
CA MET A 158 -12.52 -5.64 8.12
C MET A 158 -11.54 -5.66 9.28
N ALA A 159 -11.90 -6.37 10.35
CA ALA A 159 -11.02 -6.50 11.52
C ALA A 159 -11.06 -7.91 12.10
N VAL A 160 -9.90 -8.37 12.57
CA VAL A 160 -9.77 -9.54 13.44
C VAL A 160 -9.45 -9.04 14.84
N ALA A 161 -10.49 -8.78 15.62
CA ALA A 161 -10.40 -8.27 16.98
C ALA A 161 -10.25 -9.41 18.01
N PRO A 162 -9.82 -9.13 19.25
CA PRO A 162 -9.70 -10.15 20.29
C PRO A 162 -10.97 -10.96 20.53
N ASP A 163 -12.13 -10.29 20.45
CA ASP A 163 -13.43 -10.89 20.72
C ASP A 163 -14.15 -11.41 19.47
N GLY A 164 -13.52 -11.29 18.29
CA GLY A 164 -14.01 -11.88 17.06
C GLY A 164 -13.73 -11.09 15.78
N THR A 165 -14.29 -11.56 14.68
CA THR A 165 -14.02 -11.02 13.34
C THR A 165 -15.23 -10.24 12.82
N THR A 166 -14.98 -9.10 12.17
CA THR A 166 -16.03 -8.26 11.59
C THR A 166 -15.73 -7.88 10.14
N LEU A 167 -16.80 -7.75 9.36
CA LEU A 167 -16.82 -7.04 8.08
C LEU A 167 -17.97 -6.04 8.13
N GLU A 168 -17.65 -4.77 7.95
CA GLU A 168 -18.61 -3.67 7.93
C GLU A 168 -18.56 -2.92 6.61
N LEU A 169 -19.73 -2.57 6.09
CA LEU A 169 -19.90 -1.74 4.89
C LEU A 169 -20.83 -0.58 5.23
N SER A 170 -20.49 0.64 4.86
CA SER A 170 -21.37 1.80 4.98
C SER A 170 -21.46 2.60 3.69
N ASP A 171 -22.59 3.28 3.51
CA ASP A 171 -22.83 4.18 2.40
C ASP A 171 -23.09 5.62 2.83
N LYS A 172 -23.14 6.50 1.83
CA LYS A 172 -23.41 7.94 1.98
C LYS A 172 -24.78 8.29 2.55
N ASP A 173 -25.73 7.35 2.51
CA ASP A 173 -27.11 7.56 2.92
C ASP A 173 -27.35 7.08 4.37
N GLY A 174 -26.30 6.57 5.03
CA GLY A 174 -26.30 6.11 6.41
C GLY A 174 -26.79 4.68 6.58
N PHE A 175 -26.83 3.88 5.50
CA PHE A 175 -27.06 2.44 5.61
C PHE A 175 -25.76 1.72 5.95
N THR A 176 -25.87 0.61 6.69
CA THR A 176 -24.70 -0.17 7.10
C THR A 176 -25.03 -1.66 7.06
N THR A 177 -24.08 -2.48 6.62
CA THR A 177 -24.11 -3.94 6.77
C THR A 177 -22.99 -4.34 7.71
N SER A 178 -23.27 -5.16 8.71
CA SER A 178 -22.28 -5.75 9.61
C SER A 178 -22.39 -7.27 9.56
N ILE A 179 -21.26 -7.95 9.35
CA ILE A 179 -21.14 -9.40 9.30
C ILE A 179 -20.13 -9.82 10.37
N GLY A 180 -20.50 -10.81 11.18
CA GLY A 180 -19.66 -11.35 12.25
C GLY A 180 -19.91 -10.71 13.61
N ASN A 181 -18.85 -10.53 14.40
CA ASN A 181 -18.88 -10.10 15.81
C ASN A 181 -19.08 -8.57 15.98
N GLY A 182 -20.26 -8.08 15.61
CA GLY A 182 -20.69 -6.69 15.82
C GLY A 182 -21.61 -6.51 17.02
N VAL A 183 -22.11 -5.28 17.20
CA VAL A 183 -23.02 -4.92 18.31
C VAL A 183 -24.40 -4.54 17.77
N VAL A 184 -25.45 -5.20 18.27
CA VAL A 184 -26.86 -4.86 17.98
C VAL A 184 -27.59 -4.34 19.21
N PRO A 185 -28.43 -3.30 19.08
CA PRO A 185 -29.34 -2.91 20.15
C PRO A 185 -30.47 -3.96 20.30
N LYS A 186 -30.63 -4.51 21.49
CA LYS A 186 -31.72 -5.43 21.88
C LYS A 186 -32.30 -4.98 23.22
N ASN A 187 -33.60 -4.65 23.24
CA ASN A 187 -34.31 -4.16 24.45
C ASN A 187 -33.63 -2.95 25.13
N GLY A 188 -33.09 -2.03 24.34
CA GLY A 188 -32.37 -0.86 24.86
C GLY A 188 -30.96 -1.15 25.36
N GLN A 189 -30.46 -2.38 25.23
CA GLN A 189 -29.10 -2.77 25.61
C GLN A 189 -28.28 -3.18 24.38
N ALA A 190 -26.97 -2.93 24.40
CA ALA A 190 -26.05 -3.43 23.41
C ALA A 190 -25.82 -4.94 23.62
N LYS A 191 -26.06 -5.74 22.58
CA LYS A 191 -25.79 -7.18 22.57
C LYS A 191 -24.77 -7.51 21.48
N GLN A 192 -23.73 -8.26 21.83
CA GLN A 192 -22.76 -8.79 20.87
C GLN A 192 -23.37 -9.88 19.98
N THR A 193 -23.03 -9.87 18.71
CA THR A 193 -23.38 -10.91 17.73
C THR A 193 -22.25 -11.94 17.61
N THR A 194 -22.51 -13.03 16.88
CA THR A 194 -21.51 -14.09 16.64
C THR A 194 -20.92 -13.97 15.25
N ALA A 195 -19.85 -14.73 14.97
CA ALA A 195 -19.26 -14.81 13.63
C ALA A 195 -20.27 -15.23 12.53
N ALA A 196 -21.39 -15.88 12.88
CA ALA A 196 -22.43 -16.31 11.94
C ALA A 196 -23.47 -15.23 11.60
N SER A 197 -23.41 -14.07 12.27
CA SER A 197 -24.48 -13.08 12.18
C SER A 197 -24.30 -12.14 10.98
N ILE A 198 -25.43 -11.74 10.39
CA ILE A 198 -25.52 -10.64 9.41
C ILE A 198 -26.57 -9.66 9.91
N VAL A 199 -26.23 -8.38 9.97
CA VAL A 199 -27.12 -7.30 10.41
C VAL A 199 -27.14 -6.19 9.39
N LEU A 200 -28.35 -5.84 8.93
CA LEU A 200 -28.60 -4.71 8.06
C LEU A 200 -29.17 -3.55 8.88
N TYR A 201 -28.52 -2.41 8.79
CA TYR A 201 -28.91 -1.17 9.44
C TYR A 201 -29.38 -0.16 8.40
N GLY A 202 -30.46 0.53 8.73
CA GLY A 202 -30.89 1.75 8.07
C GLY A 202 -30.27 2.97 8.71
N LYS A 203 -30.78 4.14 8.32
CA LYS A 203 -30.39 5.43 8.87
C LYS A 203 -30.41 5.42 10.40
N GLN A 204 -29.48 6.14 11.01
CA GLN A 204 -29.31 6.23 12.47
C GLN A 204 -29.06 4.87 13.15
N ARG A 205 -28.47 3.91 12.41
CA ARG A 205 -28.19 2.53 12.88
C ARG A 205 -29.44 1.77 13.38
N ARG A 206 -30.61 2.05 12.83
CA ARG A 206 -31.82 1.25 13.13
C ARG A 206 -31.70 -0.11 12.45
N VAL A 207 -31.86 -1.21 13.18
CA VAL A 207 -31.87 -2.56 12.60
C VAL A 207 -33.07 -2.69 11.64
N LEU A 208 -32.80 -3.02 10.38
CA LEU A 208 -33.81 -3.33 9.36
C LEU A 208 -34.05 -4.85 9.29
N TRP A 209 -32.97 -5.61 9.42
CA TRP A 209 -32.99 -7.06 9.38
C TRP A 209 -31.75 -7.61 10.10
N SER A 210 -31.90 -8.76 10.74
CA SER A 210 -30.76 -9.49 11.31
C SER A 210 -31.01 -10.99 11.29
N VAL A 211 -29.92 -11.75 11.12
CA VAL A 211 -29.86 -13.20 11.32
C VAL A 211 -28.71 -13.50 12.29
N PRO A 212 -28.92 -14.35 13.30
CA PRO A 212 -27.88 -14.73 14.26
C PRO A 212 -26.85 -15.71 13.68
#